data_AF-R3I014-F1
#
_entry.id   AF-R3I014-F1
#
_cell.length_a   1.000
_cell.length_b   1.000
_cell.length_c   1.000
_cell.angle_alpha   90.00
_cell.angle_beta   90.00
_cell.angle_gamma   90.00
#
_symmetry.space_group_name_H-M   'P 1'
#
loop_
_entity.id
_entity.type
_entity.pdbx_description
1 polymer ?
#
loop_
_entity_poly.entity_id
_entity_poly.type
_entity_poly.pdbx_seq_one_letter_code
_entity_poly.pdbx_strand_id
1 'polypeptide(L)'
;MIPKIEVWLHNFSAWFEIDSIDYLENTFVIVDEFGNPHEFSGKGRLFRVKIEEEKHMKFYEMKEPYYALIAAKDEKQCLKLYKDIVCEVEDEKEFFDDMKTIDKYEAFKMLAKSHIEDGGELGVEEAFNQLENLEEDGEVLLIDGSLI
;
A
#
# COMPACT_ATOMS: atom_id res chain seq x y z
N MET A 1 -2.12 -6.99 9.68
CA MET A 1 -3.35 -6.16 9.67
C MET A 1 -4.26 -6.60 10.81
N ILE A 2 -4.67 -5.67 11.68
CA ILE A 2 -5.56 -5.95 12.82
C ILE A 2 -6.94 -5.35 12.50
N PRO A 3 -7.99 -6.17 12.30
CA PRO A 3 -9.33 -5.67 11.97
C PRO A 3 -9.90 -4.84 13.13
N LYS A 4 -10.75 -3.85 12.83
CA LYS A 4 -11.41 -3.01 13.85
C LYS A 4 -12.92 -3.26 13.90
N ILE A 5 -13.49 -3.22 15.10
CA ILE A 5 -14.92 -3.40 15.37
C ILE A 5 -15.53 -2.16 16.00
N GLU A 6 -16.70 -1.74 15.53
CA GLU A 6 -17.48 -0.67 16.17
C GLU A 6 -18.34 -1.26 17.28
N VAL A 7 -18.06 -0.87 18.52
CA VAL A 7 -18.85 -1.26 19.68
C VAL A 7 -19.74 -0.09 20.08
N TRP A 8 -21.06 -0.34 20.06
CA TRP A 8 -22.06 0.62 20.53
C TRP A 8 -22.23 0.45 22.04
N LEU A 9 -21.72 1.42 22.80
CA LEU A 9 -21.95 1.56 24.24
C LEU A 9 -23.22 2.38 24.48
N HIS A 10 -23.72 2.40 25.72
CA HIS A 10 -25.02 2.97 26.06
C HIS A 10 -25.26 4.39 25.50
N ASN A 11 -24.21 5.23 25.43
CA ASN A 11 -24.33 6.64 25.04
C ASN A 11 -23.44 7.05 23.85
N PHE A 12 -22.59 6.16 23.32
CA PHE A 12 -21.64 6.46 22.22
C PHE A 12 -21.15 5.18 21.55
N SER A 13 -20.63 5.26 20.32
CA SER A 13 -19.89 4.17 19.67
C SER A 13 -18.39 4.47 19.63
N ALA A 14 -17.57 3.43 19.67
CA ALA A 14 -16.11 3.52 19.56
C ALA A 14 -15.56 2.35 18.73
N TRP A 15 -14.44 2.59 18.04
CA TRP A 15 -13.74 1.59 17.23
C TRP A 15 -12.59 0.99 18.03
N PHE A 16 -12.52 -0.33 18.07
CA PHE A 16 -11.47 -1.07 18.77
C PHE A 16 -10.76 -2.06 17.86
N GLU A 17 -9.47 -2.24 18.07
CA GLU A 17 -8.68 -3.28 17.40
C GLU A 17 -9.04 -4.66 17.95
N ILE A 18 -9.24 -5.61 17.04
CA ILE A 18 -9.60 -6.99 17.36
C ILE A 18 -8.32 -7.82 17.44
N ASP A 19 -7.96 -8.26 18.63
CA ASP A 19 -6.82 -9.14 18.86
C ASP A 19 -7.12 -10.57 18.35
N SER A 20 -8.31 -11.09 18.67
CA SER A 20 -8.74 -12.43 18.24
C SER A 20 -10.26 -12.57 18.17
N ILE A 21 -10.73 -13.49 17.33
CA ILE A 21 -12.16 -13.86 17.21
C ILE A 21 -12.29 -15.37 17.40
N ASP A 22 -13.17 -15.79 18.31
CA ASP A 22 -13.63 -17.17 18.42
C ASP A 22 -15.01 -17.30 17.77
N TYR A 23 -15.04 -17.95 16.60
CA TYR A 23 -16.28 -18.16 15.84
C TYR A 23 -17.18 -19.27 16.41
N LEU A 24 -16.64 -20.18 17.22
CA LEU A 24 -17.39 -21.27 17.84
C LEU A 24 -18.16 -20.76 19.06
N GLU A 25 -17.46 -20.03 19.92
CA GLU A 25 -18.03 -19.44 21.12
C GLU A 25 -18.71 -18.08 20.86
N ASN A 26 -18.52 -17.54 19.65
CA ASN A 26 -18.99 -16.22 19.23
C ASN A 26 -18.51 -15.13 20.21
N THR A 27 -17.22 -15.18 20.54
CA THR A 27 -16.52 -14.19 21.38
C THR A 27 -15.41 -13.52 20.60
N PHE A 28 -14.97 -12.35 21.06
CA PHE A 28 -13.83 -11.64 20.49
C PHE A 28 -13.09 -10.88 21.59
N VAL A 29 -11.79 -10.71 21.39
CA VAL A 29 -10.92 -9.92 22.27
C VAL A 29 -10.60 -8.61 21.57
N ILE A 30 -10.80 -7.50 22.25
CA ILE A 30 -10.33 -6.19 21.80
C ILE A 30 -9.19 -5.68 22.68
N VAL A 31 -8.41 -4.76 22.14
CA VAL A 31 -7.35 -4.07 22.87
C VAL A 31 -7.76 -2.62 23.11
N ASP A 32 -7.62 -2.13 24.34
CA ASP A 32 -7.85 -0.71 24.67
C ASP A 32 -6.65 0.18 24.30
N GLU A 33 -6.79 1.50 24.51
CA GLU A 33 -5.75 2.50 24.21
C GLU A 33 -4.45 2.32 25.03
N PHE A 34 -4.46 1.48 26.06
CA PHE A 34 -3.32 1.15 26.91
C PHE A 34 -2.75 -0.25 26.61
N GLY A 35 -3.27 -0.95 25.61
CA GLY A 35 -2.80 -2.29 25.25
C GLY A 35 -3.42 -3.41 26.09
N ASN A 36 -4.44 -3.14 26.91
CA ASN A 36 -5.05 -4.19 27.73
C ASN A 36 -6.12 -4.96 26.94
N PRO A 37 -6.12 -6.31 27.01
CA PRO A 37 -7.13 -7.13 26.35
C PRO A 37 -8.43 -7.17 27.14
N HIS A 38 -9.56 -7.11 26.42
CA HIS A 38 -10.90 -7.23 26.98
C HIS A 38 -11.74 -8.19 26.12
N GLU A 39 -12.32 -9.22 26.74
CA GLU A 39 -13.14 -10.23 26.06
C GLU A 39 -14.63 -9.83 26.03
N PHE A 40 -15.26 -10.00 24.88
CA PHE A 40 -16.66 -9.68 24.66
C PHE A 40 -17.40 -10.86 24.01
N SER A 41 -18.62 -11.11 24.48
CA SER A 41 -19.55 -12.04 23.80
C SER A 41 -20.35 -11.32 22.72
N GLY A 42 -20.35 -11.91 21.52
CA GLY A 42 -21.17 -11.49 20.38
C GLY A 42 -22.59 -12.07 20.38
N LYS A 43 -22.97 -12.86 21.38
CA LYS A 43 -24.28 -13.51 21.42
C LYS A 43 -25.42 -12.48 21.47
N GLY A 44 -26.28 -12.50 20.46
CA GLY A 44 -27.43 -11.59 20.35
C GLY A 44 -27.08 -10.15 19.96
N ARG A 45 -25.86 -9.89 19.50
CA ARG A 45 -25.39 -8.57 19.05
C ARG A 45 -25.03 -8.60 17.57
N LEU A 46 -25.29 -7.51 16.87
CA LEU A 46 -24.83 -7.28 15.49
C LEU A 46 -23.66 -6.30 15.54
N PHE A 47 -22.55 -6.65 14.90
CA PHE A 47 -21.38 -5.78 14.83
C PHE A 47 -21.12 -5.35 13.39
N ARG A 48 -20.55 -4.16 13.22
CA ARG A 48 -19.96 -3.73 11.96
C ARG A 48 -18.46 -3.84 12.10
N VAL A 49 -17.86 -4.65 11.23
CA VAL A 49 -16.42 -4.73 11.07
C VAL A 49 -16.04 -3.77 9.95
N LYS A 50 -15.14 -2.84 10.25
CA LYS A 50 -14.49 -2.04 9.21
C LYS A 50 -13.12 -2.65 9.00
N ILE A 51 -12.95 -3.26 7.85
CA ILE A 51 -11.62 -3.53 7.33
C ILE A 51 -11.15 -2.18 6.81
N GLU A 52 -10.22 -1.53 7.51
CA GLU A 52 -9.50 -0.42 6.89
C GLU A 52 -8.71 -1.05 5.75
N GLU A 53 -9.11 -0.76 4.51
CA GLU A 53 -8.28 -1.06 3.36
C GLU A 53 -6.92 -0.46 3.69
N GLU A 54 -5.89 -1.31 3.80
CA GLU A 54 -4.53 -0.82 3.61
C GLU A 54 -4.60 0.04 2.37
N LYS A 55 -4.17 1.30 2.46
CA LYS A 55 -3.78 2.04 1.26
C LYS A 55 -2.54 1.33 0.73
N HIS A 56 -2.74 0.14 0.18
CA HIS A 56 -1.72 -0.64 -0.47
C HIS A 56 -1.19 0.23 -1.58
N MET A 57 0.13 0.36 -1.62
CA MET A 57 0.77 0.99 -2.75
C MET A 57 0.34 0.25 -4.01
N LYS A 58 -0.14 1.04 -4.96
CA LYS A 58 -0.33 0.63 -6.34
C LYS A 58 0.97 0.89 -7.08
N PHE A 59 1.21 0.09 -8.11
CA PHE A 59 2.39 0.20 -8.93
C PHE A 59 1.99 0.76 -10.28
N TYR A 60 2.68 1.80 -10.70
CA TYR A 60 2.40 2.54 -11.91
C TYR A 60 3.61 2.49 -12.83
N GLU A 61 3.40 1.98 -14.04
CA GLU A 61 4.38 1.94 -15.11
C GLU A 61 4.10 3.11 -16.07
N MET A 62 5.11 3.96 -16.25
CA MET A 62 5.13 5.03 -17.25
C MET A 62 6.15 4.73 -18.34
N LYS A 63 5.83 5.14 -19.57
CA LYS A 63 6.71 4.97 -20.73
C LYS A 63 7.10 6.29 -21.38
N GLU A 64 6.24 7.30 -21.27
CA GLU A 64 6.45 8.63 -21.84
C GLU A 64 6.26 9.71 -20.76
N PRO A 65 6.99 10.84 -20.83
CA PRO A 65 8.14 11.08 -21.71
C PRO A 65 9.37 10.19 -21.40
N TYR A 66 9.45 9.63 -20.19
CA TYR A 66 10.52 8.74 -19.76
C TYR A 66 9.95 7.52 -19.04
N TYR A 67 10.64 6.39 -19.14
CA TYR A 67 10.21 5.20 -18.44
C TYR A 67 10.42 5.35 -16.94
N ALA A 68 9.37 5.08 -16.17
CA ALA A 68 9.42 5.06 -14.71
C ALA A 68 8.51 3.99 -14.12
N LEU A 69 8.95 3.37 -13.03
CA LEU A 69 8.13 2.51 -12.18
C LEU A 69 7.97 3.18 -10.82
N ILE A 70 6.74 3.48 -10.42
CA ILE A 70 6.44 4.25 -9.20
C ILE A 70 5.45 3.48 -8.33
N ALA A 71 5.74 3.39 -7.03
CA ALA A 71 4.82 2.94 -6.00
C ALA A 71 4.09 4.15 -5.39
N ALA A 72 2.76 4.19 -5.46
CA ALA A 72 1.96 5.29 -4.91
C ALA A 72 0.56 4.82 -4.47
N LYS A 73 -0.07 5.57 -3.54
CA LYS A 73 -1.43 5.31 -3.02
C LYS A 73 -2.49 5.51 -4.10
N ASP A 74 -2.27 6.51 -4.97
CA ASP A 74 -3.16 6.88 -6.06
C ASP A 74 -2.41 7.57 -7.21
N GLU A 75 -3.12 7.75 -8.32
CA GLU A 75 -2.59 8.31 -9.57
C GLU A 75 -2.09 9.76 -9.39
N LYS A 76 -2.70 10.55 -8.50
CA LYS A 76 -2.27 11.93 -8.24
C LYS A 76 -0.95 11.97 -7.50
N GLN A 77 -0.77 11.08 -6.53
CA GLN A 77 0.51 10.91 -5.85
C GLN A 77 1.58 10.41 -6.82
N CYS A 78 1.26 9.48 -7.72
CA CYS A 78 2.17 9.03 -8.78
C CYS A 78 2.61 10.20 -9.68
N LEU A 79 1.67 11.02 -10.16
CA LEU A 79 1.98 12.20 -10.97
C LEU A 79 2.92 13.17 -10.24
N LYS A 80 2.68 13.39 -8.94
CA LYS A 80 3.54 14.25 -8.12
C LYS A 80 4.97 13.72 -8.06
N LEU A 81 5.15 12.43 -7.74
CA LEU A 81 6.47 11.79 -7.69
C LEU A 81 7.17 11.83 -9.04
N TYR A 82 6.43 11.60 -10.13
CA TYR A 82 6.96 11.69 -11.48
C TYR A 82 7.46 13.11 -11.81
N LYS A 83 6.68 14.15 -11.49
CA LYS A 83 7.07 15.56 -11.68
C LYS A 83 8.27 15.97 -10.84
N ASP A 84 8.32 15.51 -9.59
CA ASP A 84 9.34 15.93 -8.62
C ASP A 84 10.70 15.26 -8.90
N ILE A 85 10.71 14.01 -9.41
CA ILE A 85 11.93 13.18 -9.50
C ILE A 85 12.30 12.83 -10.95
N VAL A 86 11.33 12.65 -11.85
CA VAL A 86 11.56 12.16 -13.22
C VAL A 86 11.60 13.30 -14.23
N CYS A 87 10.47 13.96 -14.46
CA CYS A 87 10.36 15.03 -15.47
C CYS A 87 9.05 15.82 -15.31
N GLU A 88 9.08 17.09 -15.72
CA GLU A 88 7.86 17.89 -15.87
C GLU A 88 6.87 17.25 -16.84
N VAL A 89 5.58 17.40 -16.55
CA VAL A 89 4.47 16.91 -17.39
C VAL A 89 3.65 18.10 -17.84
N GLU A 90 3.67 18.36 -19.15
CA GLU A 90 2.94 19.48 -19.78
C GLU A 90 1.44 19.19 -19.89
N ASP A 91 1.06 17.98 -20.28
CA ASP A 91 -0.33 17.52 -20.37
C ASP A 91 -0.60 16.36 -19.39
N GLU A 92 -1.26 16.68 -18.27
CA GLU A 92 -1.61 15.66 -17.27
C GLU A 92 -2.61 14.64 -17.81
N LYS A 93 -3.45 15.00 -18.78
CA LYS A 93 -4.44 14.08 -19.32
C LYS A 93 -3.77 13.00 -20.16
N GLU A 94 -2.84 13.39 -21.02
CA GLU A 94 -2.02 12.46 -21.81
C GLU A 94 -1.22 11.52 -20.88
N PHE A 95 -0.63 12.07 -19.82
CA PHE A 95 0.08 11.27 -18.80
C PHE A 95 -0.82 10.21 -18.14
N PHE A 96 -2.05 10.55 -17.75
CA PHE A 96 -2.97 9.57 -17.16
C PHE A 96 -3.49 8.56 -18.19
N ASP A 97 -3.66 8.96 -19.45
CA ASP A 97 -4.07 8.05 -20.53
C ASP A 97 -2.98 7.00 -20.83
N ASP A 98 -1.70 7.36 -20.68
CA ASP A 98 -0.56 6.45 -20.85
C ASP A 98 -0.19 5.65 -19.58
N MET A 99 -0.70 6.06 -18.42
CA MET A 99 -0.42 5.41 -17.14
C MET A 99 -0.98 4.00 -17.10
N LYS A 100 -0.09 3.03 -16.84
CA LYS A 100 -0.49 1.65 -16.64
C LYS A 100 -0.35 1.26 -15.17
N THR A 101 -1.47 0.93 -14.53
CA THR A 101 -1.44 0.26 -13.23
C THR A 101 -1.07 -1.21 -13.43
N ILE A 102 -0.04 -1.67 -12.71
CA ILE A 102 0.42 -3.06 -12.71
C ILE A 102 0.32 -3.67 -11.32
N ASP A 103 0.35 -4.99 -11.24
CA ASP A 103 0.36 -5.69 -9.96
C ASP A 103 1.77 -5.77 -9.35
N LYS A 104 1.83 -6.08 -8.04
CA LYS A 104 3.08 -6.17 -7.27
C LYS A 104 4.06 -7.18 -7.86
N TYR A 105 3.57 -8.28 -8.44
CA TYR A 105 4.42 -9.33 -9.00
C TYR A 105 5.03 -8.90 -10.34
N GLU A 106 4.30 -8.16 -11.18
CA GLU A 106 4.86 -7.51 -12.36
C GLU A 106 5.92 -6.46 -11.98
N ALA A 107 5.62 -5.58 -11.02
CA ALA A 107 6.57 -4.59 -10.52
C ALA A 107 7.84 -5.24 -9.97
N PHE A 108 7.69 -6.31 -9.17
CA PHE A 108 8.81 -7.10 -8.66
C PHE A 108 9.69 -7.69 -9.75
N LYS A 109 9.09 -8.24 -10.81
CA LYS A 109 9.85 -8.78 -11.96
C LYS A 109 10.64 -7.70 -12.68
N MET A 110 10.07 -6.50 -12.83
CA MET A 110 10.75 -5.37 -13.46
C MET A 110 11.94 -4.91 -12.60
N LEU A 111 11.71 -4.77 -11.29
CA LEU A 111 12.73 -4.36 -10.32
C LEU A 111 13.86 -5.38 -10.19
N ALA A 112 13.55 -6.67 -10.08
CA ALA A 112 14.57 -7.71 -9.96
C ALA A 112 15.47 -7.83 -11.20
N LYS A 113 14.95 -7.46 -12.37
CA LYS A 113 15.66 -7.49 -13.66
C LYS A 113 16.30 -6.15 -14.02
N SER A 114 16.14 -5.11 -13.20
CA SER A 114 16.76 -3.82 -13.49
C SER A 114 18.27 -3.96 -13.37
N HIS A 115 18.98 -3.32 -14.30
CA HIS A 115 20.42 -3.30 -14.29
C HIS A 115 20.91 -2.28 -13.26
N ILE A 116 21.81 -2.72 -12.40
CA ILE A 116 22.54 -1.82 -11.50
C ILE A 116 23.73 -1.21 -12.24
N GLU A 117 24.20 -0.05 -11.78
CA GLU A 117 25.27 0.74 -12.41
C GLU A 117 26.56 -0.08 -12.67
N ASP A 118 26.82 -1.12 -11.87
CA ASP A 118 27.97 -2.02 -12.00
C ASP A 118 27.80 -3.15 -13.05
N GLY A 119 26.74 -3.14 -13.85
CA GLY A 119 26.51 -4.11 -14.94
C GLY A 119 25.95 -5.46 -14.49
N GLY A 120 25.44 -5.54 -13.26
CA GLY A 120 24.67 -6.68 -12.72
C GLY A 120 23.15 -6.46 -12.81
N GLU A 121 22.37 -7.43 -12.35
CA GLU A 121 20.95 -7.24 -12.02
C GLU A 121 20.83 -6.92 -10.52
N LEU A 122 19.85 -6.09 -10.13
CA LEU A 122 19.54 -5.81 -8.72
C LEU A 122 19.23 -7.12 -7.94
N GLY A 123 18.60 -8.07 -8.63
CA GLY A 123 18.37 -9.40 -8.10
C GLY A 123 17.14 -9.49 -7.18
N VAL A 124 16.77 -10.73 -6.89
CA VAL A 124 15.49 -11.10 -6.26
C VAL A 124 15.40 -10.62 -4.81
N GLU A 125 16.48 -10.70 -4.05
CA GLU A 125 16.49 -10.38 -2.62
C GLU A 125 16.38 -8.87 -2.38
N GLU A 126 17.13 -8.07 -3.12
CA GLU A 126 17.09 -6.60 -3.00
C GLU A 126 15.76 -6.05 -3.50
N ALA A 127 15.23 -6.57 -4.61
CA ALA A 127 13.92 -6.16 -5.11
C ALA A 127 12.80 -6.48 -4.11
N PHE A 128 12.91 -7.59 -3.40
CA PHE A 128 11.95 -7.96 -2.37
C PHE A 128 12.04 -7.00 -1.18
N ASN A 129 13.26 -6.72 -0.70
CA ASN A 129 13.47 -5.79 0.42
C ASN A 129 12.95 -4.39 0.12
N GLN A 130 13.13 -3.88 -1.10
CA GLN A 130 12.58 -2.57 -1.49
C GLN A 130 11.05 -2.57 -1.49
N LEU A 131 10.42 -3.58 -2.09
CA LEU A 131 8.95 -3.65 -2.14
C LEU A 131 8.27 -3.87 -0.79
N GLU A 132 8.97 -4.46 0.20
CA GLU A 132 8.44 -4.62 1.56
C GLU A 132 8.67 -3.38 2.44
N ASN A 133 9.60 -2.49 2.07
CA ASN A 133 9.97 -1.31 2.86
C ASN A 133 9.69 0.01 2.12
N LEU A 134 8.64 0.04 1.30
CA LEU A 134 8.22 1.23 0.55
C LEU A 134 7.88 2.40 1.49
N GLU A 135 8.28 3.61 1.10
CA GLU A 135 7.91 4.82 1.84
C GLU A 135 6.39 5.01 1.87
N GLU A 136 5.84 5.46 3.01
CA GLU A 136 4.39 5.72 3.12
C GLU A 136 3.93 6.78 2.12
N ASP A 137 4.78 7.71 1.71
CA ASP A 137 4.45 8.77 0.76
C ASP A 137 4.80 8.45 -0.69
N GLY A 138 5.03 7.15 -0.97
CA GLY A 138 5.29 6.63 -2.29
C GLY A 138 6.75 6.84 -2.71
N GLU A 139 7.19 6.02 -3.66
CA GLU A 139 8.59 5.88 -3.99
C GLU A 139 8.76 5.62 -5.49
N VAL A 140 9.78 6.23 -6.09
CA VAL A 140 10.18 5.95 -7.48
C VAL A 140 11.16 4.78 -7.45
N LEU A 141 10.75 3.64 -8.01
CA LEU A 141 11.48 2.39 -7.96
C LEU A 141 12.48 2.24 -9.10
N LEU A 142 12.07 2.65 -10.31
CA LEU A 142 12.92 2.64 -11.49
C LEU A 142 12.73 3.90 -12.30
N ILE A 143 13.81 4.36 -12.91
CA ILE A 143 13.83 5.38 -13.96
C ILE A 143 14.74 4.83 -15.04
N ASP A 144 14.44 5.08 -16.32
CA ASP A 144 15.37 4.74 -17.39
C ASP A 144 16.72 5.43 -17.16
N GLY A 145 17.78 4.63 -17.00
CA GLY A 145 19.16 5.09 -16.79
C GLY A 145 19.78 5.77 -18.01
N SER A 146 19.06 5.86 -19.12
CA SER A 146 19.49 6.60 -20.32
C SER A 146 19.53 8.13 -20.14
N LEU A 147 19.18 8.64 -18.95
CA LEU A 147 19.02 10.07 -18.66
C LEU A 147 20.15 10.71 -17.84
N ILE A 148 21.30 10.04 -17.72
CA ILE A 148 22.53 10.66 -17.18
C ILE A 148 23.64 10.63 -18.24
#